data_AF-A0A645DV75-F1
#
_entry.id   AF-A0A645DV75-F1
#
_cell.length_a   1.000
_cell.length_b   1.000
_cell.length_c   1.000
_cell.angle_alpha   90.00
_cell.angle_beta   90.00
_cell.angle_gamma   90.00
#
_symmetry.space_group_name_H-M   'P 1'
#
loop_
_entity.id
_entity.type
_entity.pdbx_description
1 polymer ?
#
loop_
_entity_poly.entity_id
_entity_poly.type
_entity_poly.pdbx_seq_one_letter_code
_entity_poly.pdbx_strand_id
1 'polypeptide(L)'
;MCVVLTVYKCKDIDDGIRIVNANHAYSGAGHSCGIHSHNGANVLKFALSTRTTRCNVNLPNSIANTGDWGAGYPFTGSLGCGTWGGNIVSENIVLKHYMNNTWVATPITPVIPTEEELFGDILDKIAR
;
A
#
# COMPACT_ATOMS: atom_id res chain seq x y z
N MET A 1 -2.49 18.10 -16.24
CA MET A 1 -3.64 18.04 -15.30
C MET A 1 -4.39 19.37 -15.36
N CYS A 2 -5.71 19.35 -15.49
CA CYS A 2 -6.60 20.53 -15.49
C CYS A 2 -7.83 20.27 -14.60
N VAL A 3 -8.67 21.28 -14.38
CA VAL A 3 -9.85 21.20 -13.50
C VAL A 3 -11.02 20.52 -14.24
N VAL A 4 -10.92 19.20 -14.41
CA VAL A 4 -11.96 18.36 -15.03
C VAL A 4 -12.16 17.10 -14.19
N LEU A 5 -13.42 16.71 -13.99
CA LEU A 5 -13.80 15.52 -13.22
C LEU A 5 -14.72 14.62 -14.05
N THR A 6 -14.44 13.32 -14.08
CA THR A 6 -15.37 12.29 -14.60
C THR A 6 -16.09 11.64 -13.43
N VAL A 7 -17.41 11.47 -13.54
CA VAL A 7 -18.26 10.89 -12.50
C VAL A 7 -18.88 9.60 -13.00
N TYR A 8 -18.72 8.52 -12.21
CA TYR A 8 -19.33 7.22 -12.47
C TYR A 8 -20.33 6.90 -11.36
N LYS A 9 -21.48 6.33 -11.71
CA LYS A 9 -22.40 5.74 -10.74
C LYS A 9 -21.99 4.30 -10.47
N CYS A 10 -21.81 3.94 -9.20
CA CYS A 10 -21.63 2.56 -8.76
C CYS A 10 -22.89 2.07 -8.04
N LYS A 11 -23.13 0.77 -8.07
CA LYS A 11 -24.28 0.13 -7.37
C LYS A 11 -24.00 -0.12 -5.90
N ASP A 12 -22.78 -0.56 -5.61
CA ASP A 12 -22.28 -0.94 -4.30
C ASP A 12 -20.75 -0.78 -4.24
N ILE A 13 -20.16 -1.20 -3.12
CA ILE A 13 -18.71 -1.09 -2.91
C ILE A 13 -17.90 -1.97 -3.88
N ASP A 14 -18.41 -3.13 -4.27
CA ASP A 14 -17.73 -4.05 -5.17
C ASP A 14 -17.66 -3.48 -6.60
N ASP A 15 -18.76 -2.90 -7.06
CA ASP A 15 -18.82 -2.19 -8.34
C ASP A 15 -17.90 -0.96 -8.33
N GLY A 16 -17.84 -0.23 -7.21
CA GLY A 16 -16.89 0.87 -7.01
C GLY A 16 -15.43 0.42 -7.11
N ILE A 17 -15.06 -0.66 -6.41
CA ILE A 17 -13.72 -1.28 -6.48
C ILE A 17 -13.40 -1.72 -7.91
N ARG A 18 -14.35 -2.36 -8.60
CA ARG A 18 -14.19 -2.78 -10.00
C ARG A 18 -13.90 -1.60 -10.92
N ILE A 19 -14.63 -0.49 -10.78
CA ILE A 19 -14.41 0.74 -11.57
C ILE A 19 -13.02 1.32 -11.29
N VAL A 20 -12.61 1.42 -10.02
CA VAL A 20 -11.28 1.93 -9.63
C VAL A 20 -10.18 1.09 -10.26
N ASN A 21 -10.25 -0.24 -10.12
CA ASN A 21 -9.25 -1.14 -10.67
C ASN A 21 -9.22 -1.13 -12.20
N ALA A 22 -10.36 -0.96 -12.87
CA ALA A 22 -10.40 -0.82 -14.33
C ALA A 22 -9.72 0.49 -14.79
N ASN A 23 -9.99 1.60 -14.10
CA ASN A 23 -9.32 2.87 -14.39
C ASN A 23 -7.81 2.79 -14.14
N HIS A 24 -7.40 2.21 -13.01
CA HIS A 24 -5.99 2.00 -12.67
C HIS A 24 -5.27 1.10 -13.68
N ALA A 25 -5.92 0.03 -14.15
CA ALA A 25 -5.36 -0.86 -15.16
C ALA A 25 -5.12 -0.16 -16.50
N TYR A 26 -5.92 0.85 -16.84
CA TYR A 26 -5.69 1.71 -18.00
C TYR A 26 -4.57 2.74 -17.72
N SER A 27 -4.68 3.49 -16.62
CA SER A 27 -3.67 4.45 -16.19
C SER A 27 -3.86 4.83 -14.71
N GLY A 28 -2.85 4.59 -13.89
CA GLY A 28 -2.85 4.96 -12.46
C GLY A 28 -2.61 3.80 -11.49
N ALA A 29 -2.31 2.60 -11.98
CA ALA A 29 -1.95 1.45 -11.17
C ALA A 29 -0.89 1.81 -10.12
N GLY A 30 -1.18 1.50 -8.86
CA GLY A 30 -0.28 1.72 -7.74
C GLY A 30 -0.21 3.15 -7.21
N HIS A 31 -0.84 4.16 -7.84
CA HIS A 31 -0.66 5.54 -7.40
C HIS A 31 -1.47 5.89 -6.14
N SER A 32 -2.78 6.11 -6.29
CA SER A 32 -3.65 6.48 -5.16
C SER A 32 -5.11 6.28 -5.50
N CYS A 33 -5.92 6.01 -4.48
CA CYS A 33 -7.37 6.23 -4.51
C CYS A 33 -7.84 6.67 -3.13
N GLY A 34 -9.11 7.05 -3.02
CA GLY A 34 -9.69 7.38 -1.73
C GLY A 34 -11.15 6.97 -1.66
N ILE A 35 -11.63 6.77 -0.42
CA ILE A 35 -12.99 6.42 -0.10
C ILE A 35 -13.55 7.41 0.93
N HIS A 36 -14.76 7.87 0.69
CA HIS A 36 -15.54 8.61 1.67
C HIS A 36 -16.58 7.67 2.29
N SER A 37 -16.31 7.17 3.49
CA SER A 37 -17.14 6.19 4.21
C SER A 37 -16.82 6.24 5.71
N HIS A 38 -17.86 6.12 6.53
CA HIS A 38 -17.74 5.89 7.98
C HIS A 38 -17.90 4.41 8.36
N ASN A 39 -18.20 3.54 7.39
CA ASN A 39 -18.25 2.10 7.59
C ASN A 39 -16.83 1.51 7.44
N GLY A 40 -16.25 1.05 8.56
CA GLY A 40 -14.91 0.47 8.61
C GLY A 40 -14.74 -0.79 7.76
N ALA A 41 -15.79 -1.61 7.61
CA ALA A 41 -15.74 -2.80 6.76
C ALA A 41 -15.62 -2.42 5.27
N ASN A 42 -16.32 -1.37 4.83
CA ASN A 42 -16.21 -0.85 3.47
C ASN A 42 -14.81 -0.24 3.23
N VAL A 43 -14.29 0.49 4.21
CA VAL A 43 -12.93 1.08 4.14
C VAL A 43 -11.89 -0.01 3.96
N LEU A 44 -11.93 -1.03 4.83
CA LEU A 44 -10.96 -2.13 4.79
C LEU A 44 -11.08 -2.93 3.49
N LYS A 45 -12.30 -3.25 3.06
CA LYS A 45 -12.56 -3.96 1.80
C LYS A 45 -12.02 -3.19 0.60
N PHE A 46 -12.25 -1.87 0.54
CA PHE A 46 -11.75 -1.02 -0.53
C PHE A 46 -10.22 -0.96 -0.56
N ALA A 47 -9.58 -0.79 0.60
CA ALA A 47 -8.13 -0.74 0.71
C ALA A 47 -7.46 -2.08 0.32
N LEU A 48 -8.03 -3.21 0.74
CA LEU A 48 -7.49 -4.55 0.42
C LEU A 48 -7.71 -4.96 -1.04
N SER A 49 -8.73 -4.41 -1.70
CA SER A 49 -9.15 -4.88 -3.02
C SER A 49 -8.72 -3.95 -4.17
N THR A 50 -8.13 -2.79 -3.87
CA THR A 50 -7.63 -1.85 -4.89
C THR A 50 -6.13 -1.99 -5.08
N ARG A 51 -5.66 -1.86 -6.33
CA ARG A 51 -4.22 -1.92 -6.66
C ARG A 51 -3.55 -0.55 -6.50
N THR A 52 -3.48 -0.08 -5.26
CA THR A 52 -2.98 1.26 -4.90
C THR A 52 -1.95 1.20 -3.77
N THR A 53 -1.03 2.16 -3.68
CA THR A 53 -0.12 2.27 -2.53
C THR A 53 -0.56 3.31 -1.50
N ARG A 54 -1.50 4.19 -1.85
CA ARG A 54 -2.15 5.13 -0.93
C ARG A 54 -3.67 5.01 -1.06
N CYS A 55 -4.35 4.80 0.07
CA CYS A 55 -5.80 4.71 0.16
C CYS A 55 -6.28 5.70 1.23
N ASN A 56 -6.70 6.89 0.81
CA ASN A 56 -7.15 7.94 1.72
C ASN A 56 -8.59 7.71 2.17
N VAL A 57 -8.88 7.89 3.45
CA VAL A 57 -10.21 7.70 4.03
C VAL A 57 -10.72 9.04 4.53
N ASN A 58 -11.80 9.53 3.93
CA ASN A 58 -12.40 10.83 4.28
C ASN A 58 -11.43 12.04 4.22
N LEU A 59 -10.42 11.97 3.34
CA LEU A 59 -9.42 13.03 3.16
C LEU A 59 -9.31 13.45 1.69
N PRO A 60 -8.97 14.73 1.41
CA PRO A 60 -8.72 15.20 0.05
C PRO A 60 -7.44 14.57 -0.52
N ASN A 61 -7.59 13.71 -1.54
CA ASN A 61 -6.49 12.90 -2.07
C ASN A 61 -5.22 13.68 -2.46
N SER A 62 -5.35 14.84 -3.11
CA SER A 62 -4.19 15.54 -3.65
C SER A 62 -3.19 15.94 -2.57
N ILE A 63 -3.68 16.58 -1.51
CA ILE A 63 -2.83 17.10 -0.42
C ILE A 63 -2.45 15.95 0.53
N ALA A 64 -3.39 15.04 0.81
CA ALA A 64 -3.15 13.87 1.64
C ALA A 64 -2.00 13.00 1.11
N ASN A 65 -2.00 12.69 -0.18
CA ASN A 65 -0.96 11.87 -0.81
C ASN A 65 0.46 12.42 -0.61
N THR A 66 0.60 13.75 -0.58
CA THR A 66 1.90 14.41 -0.40
C THR A 66 2.36 14.47 1.05
N GLY A 67 1.60 13.94 2.01
CA GLY A 67 1.94 13.93 3.43
C GLY A 67 1.46 15.17 4.18
N ASP A 68 0.19 15.51 4.04
CA ASP A 68 -0.44 16.54 4.87
C ASP A 68 -0.58 16.08 6.33
N TRP A 69 -0.81 17.06 7.22
CA TRP A 69 -0.94 16.85 8.65
C TRP A 69 -2.06 15.87 9.04
N GLY A 70 -3.13 15.78 8.24
CA GLY A 70 -4.25 14.87 8.46
C GLY A 70 -4.01 13.42 8.00
N ALA A 71 -3.14 13.21 7.00
CA ALA A 71 -2.85 11.89 6.46
C ALA A 71 -1.75 11.14 7.22
N GLY A 72 -0.80 11.87 7.82
CA GLY A 72 0.32 11.26 8.57
C GLY A 72 1.35 10.54 7.69
N TYR A 73 1.28 10.68 6.36
CA TYR A 73 2.33 10.19 5.47
C TYR A 73 3.57 11.10 5.53
N PRO A 74 4.77 10.58 5.29
CA PRO A 74 5.95 11.43 5.14
C PRO A 74 5.77 12.45 4.01
N PHE A 75 6.12 13.71 4.26
CA PHE A 75 5.96 14.77 3.25
C PHE A 75 6.89 14.57 2.06
N THR A 76 6.36 14.64 0.84
CA THR A 76 7.16 14.54 -0.40
C THR A 76 6.39 15.01 -1.65
N GLY A 77 7.13 15.42 -2.68
CA GLY A 77 6.61 15.60 -4.04
C GLY A 77 6.77 14.37 -4.95
N SER A 78 7.46 13.33 -4.48
CA SER A 78 7.78 12.12 -5.24
C SER A 78 7.11 10.90 -4.61
N LEU A 79 6.17 10.29 -5.34
CA LEU A 79 5.29 9.24 -4.82
C LEU A 79 5.56 7.89 -5.49
N GLY A 80 6.01 6.89 -4.74
CA GLY A 80 6.23 5.55 -5.26
C GLY A 80 4.92 4.82 -5.56
N CYS A 81 4.77 4.25 -6.75
CA CYS A 81 3.59 3.49 -7.18
C CYS A 81 3.72 1.98 -6.97
N GLY A 82 4.80 1.52 -6.31
CA GLY A 82 5.05 0.10 -6.08
C GLY A 82 5.14 -0.72 -7.38
N THR A 83 5.12 -2.04 -7.24
CA THR A 83 5.28 -2.97 -8.36
C THR A 83 4.15 -2.86 -9.39
N TRP A 84 2.94 -2.47 -8.97
CA TRP A 84 1.81 -2.22 -9.89
C TRP A 84 2.07 -1.08 -10.87
N GLY A 85 2.78 -0.03 -10.43
CA GLY A 85 3.21 1.09 -11.27
C GLY A 85 4.63 0.95 -11.83
N GLY A 86 5.26 -0.23 -11.70
CA GLY A 86 6.63 -0.46 -12.16
C GLY A 86 7.71 0.26 -11.35
N ASN A 87 7.44 0.60 -10.09
CA ASN A 87 8.41 1.24 -9.20
C ASN A 87 8.97 0.24 -8.17
N ILE A 88 10.22 0.47 -7.76
CA ILE A 88 10.89 -0.35 -6.74
C ILE A 88 10.32 -0.14 -5.33
N VAL A 89 9.62 0.97 -5.08
CA VAL A 89 9.03 1.30 -3.77
C VAL A 89 7.59 1.80 -3.90
N SER A 90 6.79 1.55 -2.86
CA SER A 90 5.40 2.01 -2.71
C SER A 90 5.26 3.24 -1.79
N GLU A 91 6.37 3.72 -1.24
CA GLU A 91 6.38 4.72 -0.19
C GLU A 91 6.39 6.16 -0.73
N ASN A 92 6.15 7.11 0.17
CA ASN A 92 6.50 8.50 -0.06
C ASN A 92 8.04 8.64 0.01
N ILE A 93 8.66 9.13 -1.07
CA ILE A 93 10.11 9.19 -1.17
C ILE A 93 10.65 10.29 -0.26
N VAL A 94 11.30 9.87 0.82
CA VAL A 94 12.00 10.73 1.78
C VAL A 94 13.48 10.37 1.91
N LEU A 95 14.20 11.08 2.78
CA LEU A 95 15.64 11.00 2.98
C LEU A 95 16.20 9.56 3.00
N LYS A 96 15.52 8.61 3.64
CA LYS A 96 15.96 7.20 3.70
C LYS A 96 16.20 6.56 2.33
N HIS A 97 15.53 7.02 1.28
CA HIS A 97 15.66 6.48 -0.08
C HIS A 97 16.85 7.08 -0.84
N TYR A 98 17.46 8.15 -0.32
CA TYR A 98 18.64 8.80 -0.88
C TYR A 98 19.93 8.41 -0.15
N MET A 99 19.85 7.49 0.81
CA MET A 99 20.97 7.08 1.63
C MET A 99 21.21 5.58 1.51
N ASN A 100 22.49 5.20 1.47
CA ASN A 100 22.89 3.81 1.62
C ASN A 100 23.13 3.50 3.10
N ASN A 101 22.80 2.28 3.52
CA ASN A 101 23.17 1.76 4.84
C ASN A 101 24.36 0.81 4.70
N THR A 102 25.42 1.05 5.46
CA THR A 102 26.54 0.11 5.60
C THR A 102 26.34 -0.71 6.86
N TRP A 103 26.23 -2.03 6.72
CA TRP A 103 26.09 -2.96 7.84
C TRP A 103 27.46 -3.56 8.16
N VAL A 104 27.91 -3.43 9.41
CA VAL A 104 29.12 -4.08 9.92
C VAL A 104 28.68 -5.18 10.88
N ALA A 105 29.00 -6.42 10.55
CA ALA A 105 28.72 -7.57 11.41
C ALA A 105 30.01 -8.04 12.09
N THR A 106 29.93 -8.25 13.41
CA THR A 106 30.98 -8.94 14.19
C THR A 106 30.48 -10.33 14.60
N PRO A 107 31.36 -11.32 14.77
CA PRO A 107 30.94 -12.64 15.22
C PRO A 107 30.22 -12.57 16.57
N ILE A 108 29.07 -13.25 16.65
CA ILE A 108 28.33 -13.52 17.88
C ILE A 108 28.19 -15.03 18.04
N THR A 109 27.95 -15.50 19.27
CA THR A 109 27.58 -16.90 19.49
C THR A 109 26.23 -17.17 18.81
N PRO A 110 26.15 -18.09 17.83
CA PRO A 110 24.89 -18.39 17.16
C PRO A 110 23.88 -19.01 18.13
N VAL A 111 22.66 -18.48 18.14
CA VAL A 111 21.50 -19.15 18.73
C VAL A 111 20.73 -19.77 17.58
N ILE A 112 20.98 -21.06 17.33
CA ILE A 112 20.37 -21.80 16.22
C ILE A 112 19.15 -22.52 16.78
N PRO A 113 17.93 -22.11 16.41
CA PRO A 113 16.73 -22.85 16.80
C PRO A 113 16.72 -24.22 16.12
N THR A 114 16.15 -25.20 16.80
CA THR A 114 15.94 -26.56 16.28
C THR A 114 14.89 -26.58 15.17
N GLU A 115 14.89 -27.63 14.33
CA GLU A 115 13.84 -27.82 13.32
C GLU A 115 12.44 -27.89 13.94
N GLU A 116 12.32 -28.51 15.11
CA GLU A 116 11.06 -28.59 15.85
C GLU A 116 10.55 -27.20 16.27
N GLU A 117 11.44 -26.35 16.79
CA GLU A 117 11.12 -24.96 17.17
C GLU A 117 10.76 -24.09 15.95
N LEU A 118 11.36 -24.35 14.79
CA LEU A 118 11.09 -23.63 13.56
C LEU A 118 9.83 -24.11 12.84
N PHE A 119 9.55 -25.42 12.87
CA PHE A 119 8.63 -26.06 11.93
C PHE A 119 7.67 -27.08 12.52
N GLY A 120 7.68 -27.39 13.82
CA GLY A 120 6.84 -28.45 14.42
C GLY A 120 5.36 -28.38 14.02
N ASP A 121 4.75 -27.20 14.13
CA ASP A 121 3.34 -26.95 13.75
C ASP A 121 3.03 -27.14 12.26
N ILE A 122 4.05 -27.07 11.41
CA ILE A 122 3.95 -27.24 9.95
C ILE A 122 4.23 -28.69 9.58
N LEU A 123 5.27 -29.31 10.16
CA LEU A 123 5.63 -30.70 9.91
C LEU A 123 4.48 -31.65 10.27
N ASP A 124 3.80 -31.40 11.39
CA ASP A 124 2.61 -32.17 11.80
C ASP A 124 1.44 -32.09 10.80
N LYS A 125 1.34 -30.99 10.05
CA LYS A 125 0.28 -30.78 9.06
C LYS A 125 0.63 -31.36 7.68
N ILE A 126 1.91 -31.55 7.38
CA ILE A 126 2.39 -32.09 6.10
C ILE A 126 2.65 -33.61 6.20
N ALA A 127 2.90 -34.15 7.39
CA ALA A 127 3.11 -35.58 7.63
C ALA A 127 1.82 -36.44 7.64
N ARG A 128 0.65 -35.85 7.33
CA ARG A 128 -0.64 -36.53 7.13
C ARG A 128 -1.06 -36.48 5.66
#